data_AF-A0A970Z551-F1
#
_entry.id   AF-A0A970Z551-F1
#
_cell.length_a   1.000
_cell.length_b   1.000
_cell.length_c   1.000
_cell.angle_alpha   90.00
_cell.angle_beta   90.00
_cell.angle_gamma   90.00
#
_symmetry.space_group_name_H-M   'P 1'
#
loop_
_entity.id
_entity.type
_entity.pdbx_description
1 polymer ?
#
loop_
_entity_poly.entity_id
_entity_poly.type
_entity_poly.pdbx_seq_one_letter_code
_entity_poly.pdbx_strand_id
1 'polypeptide(L)'
;MPGGNRTQYLVVAMHKVRDRSTGVPMRWLPYGVEHAWEPGRRLTLCGQWMGDWPVFWERSFVVTSAQACPDCVEATLPPDSRSRLDPRQPSARPA
;
A
#
# COMPACT_ATOMS: atom_id res chain seq x y z
N MET A 1 -22.89 7.19 13.00
CA MET A 1 -22.06 7.73 11.89
C MET A 1 -21.60 6.55 11.05
N PRO A 2 -21.90 6.49 9.75
CA PRO A 2 -21.77 5.28 8.93
C PRO A 2 -20.29 4.93 8.68
N GLY A 3 -19.95 3.64 8.80
CA GLY A 3 -18.61 3.12 8.62
C GLY A 3 -18.11 3.35 7.20
N GLY A 4 -17.02 4.10 7.09
CA GLY A 4 -16.33 4.36 5.82
C GLY A 4 -15.92 3.04 5.17
N ASN A 5 -16.37 2.86 3.93
CA ASN A 5 -15.89 1.79 3.07
C ASN A 5 -14.37 1.92 2.95
N ARG A 6 -13.61 1.12 3.72
CA ARG A 6 -12.14 1.11 3.63
C ARG A 6 -11.80 0.55 2.27
N THR A 7 -11.50 1.42 1.31
CA THR A 7 -10.96 1.01 0.02
C THR A 7 -9.81 0.04 0.26
N GLN A 8 -9.97 -1.19 -0.20
CA GLN A 8 -8.90 -2.18 -0.12
C GLN A 8 -7.95 -1.93 -1.28
N TYR A 9 -6.73 -1.49 -0.95
CA TYR A 9 -5.66 -1.36 -1.93
C TYR A 9 -5.05 -2.73 -2.21
N LEU A 10 -4.79 -3.02 -3.48
CA LEU A 10 -4.13 -4.24 -3.94
C LEU A 10 -2.65 -3.99 -4.19
N VAL A 11 -1.87 -5.06 -4.18
CA VAL A 11 -0.45 -5.01 -4.52
C VAL A 11 -0.26 -5.00 -6.04
N VAL A 12 0.55 -4.07 -6.53
CA VAL A 12 1.14 -4.09 -7.87
C VAL A 12 2.65 -3.96 -7.75
N ALA A 13 3.40 -4.68 -8.58
CA ALA A 13 4.86 -4.65 -8.56
C ALA A 13 5.38 -4.79 -9.98
N MET A 14 6.51 -4.17 -10.30
CA MET A 14 7.10 -4.24 -11.64
C MET A 14 7.57 -5.66 -12.01
N HIS A 15 8.01 -6.44 -11.01
CA HIS A 15 8.53 -7.77 -11.21
C HIS A 15 7.74 -8.81 -10.44
N LYS A 16 7.79 -10.05 -10.93
CA LYS A 16 7.19 -11.21 -10.27
C LYS A 16 8.14 -12.39 -10.32
N VAL A 17 8.12 -13.19 -9.27
CA VAL A 17 8.89 -14.44 -9.17
C VAL A 17 7.94 -15.61 -9.05
N ARG A 18 8.38 -16.77 -9.54
CA ARG A 18 7.63 -18.02 -9.35
C ARG A 18 7.94 -18.56 -7.97
N ASP A 19 6.91 -18.78 -7.16
CA ASP A 19 7.07 -19.54 -5.93
C ASP A 19 7.26 -21.02 -6.29
N ARG A 20 8.39 -21.59 -5.90
CA ARG A 20 8.72 -23.02 -6.09
C ARG A 20 8.72 -23.80 -4.77
N SER A 21 8.39 -23.13 -3.67
CA SER A 21 8.80 -23.55 -2.33
C SER A 21 7.91 -24.62 -1.71
N THR A 22 6.73 -24.89 -2.27
CA THR A 22 5.75 -25.79 -1.68
C THR A 22 4.89 -26.41 -2.77
N GLY A 23 4.53 -27.70 -2.69
CA GLY A 23 3.65 -28.45 -3.61
C GLY A 23 2.20 -27.96 -3.69
N VAL A 24 1.98 -26.67 -3.44
CA VAL A 24 0.79 -25.87 -3.68
C VAL A 24 0.72 -25.58 -5.19
N PRO A 25 -0.46 -25.32 -5.79
CA PRO A 25 -0.55 -24.84 -7.17
C PRO A 25 0.41 -23.67 -7.42
N MET A 26 1.05 -23.70 -8.59
CA MET A 26 2.04 -22.71 -9.01
C MET A 26 1.49 -21.29 -8.89
N ARG A 27 2.09 -20.46 -8.00
CA ARG A 27 1.71 -19.06 -7.79
C ARG A 27 2.82 -18.09 -8.16
N TRP A 28 2.42 -16.92 -8.66
CA TRP A 28 3.31 -15.80 -8.89
C TRP A 28 3.30 -14.87 -7.68
N LEU A 29 4.49 -14.51 -7.18
CA LEU A 29 4.65 -13.57 -6.08
C LEU A 29 5.22 -12.24 -6.59
N PRO A 30 4.84 -11.10 -5.98
CA PRO A 30 5.49 -9.83 -6.25
C PRO A 30 6.97 -9.93 -5.90
N TYR A 31 7.80 -9.19 -6.65
CA TYR A 31 9.22 -9.09 -6.39
C TYR A 31 9.68 -7.64 -6.55
N GLY A 32 10.55 -7.21 -5.64
CA GLY A 32 11.00 -5.83 -5.56
C GLY A 32 10.04 -4.98 -4.75
N VAL A 33 9.80 -3.75 -5.21
CA VAL A 33 8.95 -2.78 -4.50
C VAL A 33 7.47 -3.07 -4.77
N GLU A 34 6.71 -3.21 -3.69
CA GLU A 34 5.26 -3.36 -3.69
C GLU A 34 4.62 -1.97 -3.65
N HIS A 35 3.74 -1.68 -4.60
CA HIS A 35 2.97 -0.45 -4.66
C HIS A 35 1.50 -0.71 -4.34
N ALA A 36 0.87 0.28 -3.71
CA ALA A 36 -0.56 0.27 -3.45
C ALA A 36 -1.32 0.76 -4.70
N TRP A 37 -2.36 0.03 -5.07
CA TRP A 37 -3.23 0.37 -6.20
C TRP A 37 -4.70 0.22 -5.85
N GLU A 38 -5.52 1.13 -6.37
CA GLU A 38 -6.98 1.08 -6.27
C GLU A 38 -7.57 0.49 -7.56
N PRO A 39 -8.41 -0.57 -7.48
CA PRO A 39 -9.03 -1.18 -8.66
C PRO A 39 -9.69 -0.16 -9.59
N GLY A 40 -9.31 -0.22 -10.87
CA GLY A 40 -9.83 0.68 -11.91
C GLY A 40 -8.99 1.93 -12.16
N ARG A 41 -7.96 2.22 -11.35
CA ARG A 41 -7.01 3.30 -11.65
C ARG A 41 -5.92 2.86 -12.62
N ARG A 42 -5.31 3.82 -13.32
CA ARG A 42 -4.13 3.59 -14.17
C ARG A 42 -2.81 3.92 -13.49
N LEU A 43 -2.90 4.60 -12.34
CA LEU A 43 -1.76 5.01 -11.52
C LEU A 43 -1.83 4.29 -10.18
N THR A 44 -0.66 3.96 -9.65
CA THR A 44 -0.47 3.61 -8.23
C THR A 44 -0.77 4.81 -7.33
N LEU A 45 -0.89 4.58 -6.02
CA LEU A 45 -1.09 5.69 -5.08
C LEU A 45 0.08 6.68 -5.03
N CYS A 46 1.30 6.25 -5.34
CA CYS A 46 2.45 7.14 -5.45
C CYS A 46 2.57 7.81 -6.83
N GLY A 47 1.58 7.67 -7.71
CA GLY A 47 1.53 8.35 -9.00
C GLY A 47 2.30 7.65 -10.14
N GLN A 48 2.91 6.49 -9.89
CA GLN A 48 3.57 5.71 -10.94
C GLN A 48 2.54 5.05 -11.87
N TRP A 49 2.78 5.13 -13.18
CA TRP A 49 2.00 4.42 -14.19
C TRP A 49 2.31 2.92 -14.16
N MET A 50 1.25 2.09 -14.18
CA MET A 50 1.37 0.64 -13.96
C MET A 50 0.91 -0.22 -15.15
N GLY A 51 0.82 0.36 -16.35
CA GLY A 51 0.20 -0.29 -17.52
C GLY A 51 0.69 -1.71 -17.82
N ASP A 52 1.99 -1.97 -17.62
CA ASP A 52 2.60 -3.28 -17.89
C ASP A 52 2.93 -4.08 -16.62
N TRP A 53 2.51 -3.60 -15.45
CA TRP A 53 2.84 -4.23 -14.18
C TRP A 53 1.80 -5.29 -13.80
N PRO A 54 2.22 -6.47 -13.31
CA PRO A 54 1.28 -7.45 -12.77
C PRO A 54 0.53 -6.92 -11.55
N VAL A 55 -0.79 -7.10 -11.57
CA VAL A 55 -1.67 -6.92 -10.41
C VAL A 55 -1.84 -8.23 -9.67
N PHE A 56 -1.63 -8.19 -8.35
CA PHE A 56 -1.78 -9.34 -7.47
C PHE A 56 -3.14 -9.26 -6.78
N TRP A 57 -4.20 -9.66 -7.50
CA TRP A 57 -5.60 -9.56 -7.06
C TRP A 57 -5.91 -10.25 -5.74
N GLU A 58 -5.17 -11.30 -5.40
CA GLU A 58 -5.33 -12.07 -4.16
C GLU A 58 -4.58 -11.43 -2.97
N ARG A 59 -3.88 -10.31 -3.18
CA ARG A 59 -3.03 -9.67 -2.17
C ARG A 59 -3.43 -8.23 -1.92
N SER A 60 -3.85 -7.96 -0.69
CA SER A 60 -4.01 -6.60 -0.17
C SER A 60 -2.64 -5.98 0.14
N PHE A 61 -2.52 -4.68 -0.10
CA PHE A 61 -1.34 -3.91 0.28
C PHE A 61 -1.25 -3.77 1.80
N VAL A 62 -0.07 -4.06 2.37
CA VAL A 62 0.18 -4.03 3.81
C VAL A 62 1.29 -3.02 4.12
N VAL A 63 0.96 -2.02 4.94
CA VAL A 63 1.87 -0.90 5.28
C VAL A 63 3.13 -1.30 6.04
N THR A 64 3.12 -2.48 6.66
CA THR A 64 4.26 -3.02 7.43
C THR A 64 5.18 -3.93 6.59
N SER A 65 4.88 -4.13 5.30
CA SER A 65 5.75 -4.92 4.42
C SER A 65 7.09 -4.20 4.23
N ALA A 66 8.20 -4.92 4.41
CA ALA A 66 9.54 -4.37 4.15
C ALA A 66 9.76 -3.99 2.68
N GLN A 67 8.92 -4.51 1.78
CA GLN A 67 8.94 -4.24 0.35
C GLN A 67 7.97 -3.12 -0.05
N ALA A 68 7.18 -2.58 0.88
CA ALA A 68 6.21 -1.53 0.57
C ALA A 68 6.90 -0.23 0.15
N CYS A 69 6.39 0.37 -0.93
CA CYS A 69 6.78 1.71 -1.34
C CYS A 69 6.40 2.72 -0.24
N PRO A 70 7.36 3.52 0.27
CA PRO A 70 7.11 4.45 1.38
C PRO A 70 6.05 5.50 1.03
N ASP A 71 6.07 6.06 -0.18
CA ASP A 71 5.04 7.01 -0.63
C ASP A 71 3.64 6.38 -0.67
N CYS A 72 3.55 5.10 -1.07
CA CYS A 72 2.28 4.37 -1.02
C CYS A 72 1.84 4.15 0.43
N VAL A 73 2.76 3.81 1.35
CA VAL A 73 2.45 3.69 2.78
C VAL A 73 1.87 5.01 3.30
N GLU A 74 2.56 6.13 3.06
CA GLU A 74 2.11 7.44 3.51
C GLU A 74 0.75 7.83 2.90
N ALA A 75 0.52 7.56 1.61
CA ALA A 75 -0.73 7.81 0.93
C ALA A 75 -1.92 7.03 1.52
N THR A 76 -1.67 5.81 2.03
CA THR A 76 -2.71 4.98 2.67
C THR A 76 -3.04 5.36 4.11
N LEU A 77 -2.21 6.17 4.77
CA LEU A 77 -2.48 6.60 6.15
C LEU A 77 -3.71 7.51 6.22
N PRO A 78 -4.58 7.34 7.22
CA PRO A 78 -5.68 8.26 7.48
C PRO A 78 -5.15 9.69 7.69
N PRO A 79 -5.90 10.73 7.29
CA PRO A 79 -5.49 12.13 7.48
C PRO A 79 -5.18 12.44 8.95
N ASP A 80 -5.98 11.94 9.91
CA ASP A 80 -5.74 12.11 11.35
C ASP A 80 -4.45 11.47 11.87
N SER A 81 -3.92 10.47 11.16
CA SER A 81 -2.65 9.81 11.53
C SER A 81 -1.43 10.60 11.06
N ARG A 82 -1.57 11.45 10.02
CA ARG A 82 -0.51 12.35 9.54
C ARG A 82 -0.24 13.50 10.52
N SER A 83 -1.28 13.98 11.23
CA SER A 83 -1.16 15.11 12.16
C SER A 83 -0.46 14.79 13.48
N ARG A 84 -0.40 13.53 13.92
CA ARG A 84 0.22 13.16 15.21
C ARG A 84 1.76 13.20 15.22
N LEU A 85 2.36 13.34 14.04
CA LEU A 85 3.81 13.41 13.87
C LEU A 85 4.34 14.85 13.78
N ASP A 86 3.48 15.87 13.91
CA ASP A 86 3.94 17.26 13.99
C ASP A 86 4.52 17.54 15.40
N PRO A 87 5.83 17.79 15.57
CA PRO A 87 6.44 18.03 16.88
C PRO A 87 6.18 19.45 17.41
N ARG A 88 5.44 20.30 16.68
CA ARG A 88 5.28 21.73 17.00
C ARG A 88 3.93 22.06 17.62
N GLN A 89 3.31 21.14 18.36
CA GLN A 89 2.19 21.51 19.21
C GLN A 89 2.71 21.93 20.59
N PRO A 90 2.96 23.23 20.86
CA PRO A 90 3.22 23.68 22.23
C PRO A 90 2.00 23.30 23.06
N SER A 91 2.22 22.50 24.11
CA SER A 91 1.21 22.22 25.11
C SER A 91 0.80 23.54 25.75
N ALA A 92 -0.28 24.13 25.26
CA ALA A 92 -0.95 25.24 25.91
C ALA A 92 -1.55 24.67 27.21
N ARG A 93 -0.82 24.85 28.30
CA ARG A 93 -1.27 24.58 29.67
C ARG A 93 -2.18 25.76 30.07
N PRO A 94 -3.48 25.58 30.34
CA PRO A 94 -4.25 26.64 30.97
C PRO A 94 -3.80 26.82 32.42
N ALA A 95 -4.00 28.06 32.90
CA ALA A 95 -3.44 28.70 34.10
C ALA A 95 -3.56 27.90 35.40
#